data_AF-A0A447TQE9-F1
#
_entry.id   AF-A0A447TQE9-F1
#
_cell.length_a   1.000
_cell.length_b   1.000
_cell.length_c   1.000
_cell.angle_alpha   90.00
_cell.angle_beta   90.00
_cell.angle_gamma   90.00
#
_symmetry.space_group_name_H-M   'P 1'
#
loop_
_entity.id
_entity.type
_entity.pdbx_description
1 polymer ?
#
loop_
_entity_poly.entity_id
_entity_poly.type
_entity_poly.pdbx_seq_one_letter_code
_entity_poly.pdbx_strand_id
1 'polypeptide(L)'
;MTPEHLPTEQYEAQLAEKVARLQSMMAPFSGLVPEVFRSPVSHYRMRAEFRLWHDGDDLYHIMFDQQTKSRIRVDTFPAASQLINTLMKAMIAGVRDNHALRHKLFQIDYLTTLSNQAVVSLLLP
;
A
#
# COMPACT_ATOMS: atom_id res chain seq x y z
N MET A 1 -5.05 7.88 3.97
CA MET A 1 -3.92 7.15 3.34
C MET A 1 -3.56 6.00 4.27
N THR A 2 -3.12 4.85 3.75
CA THR A 2 -2.51 3.82 4.59
C THR A 2 -1.05 4.22 4.88
N PRO A 3 -0.68 4.43 6.15
CA PRO A 3 0.67 4.83 6.53
C PRO A 3 1.68 3.68 6.37
N GLU A 4 2.97 4.02 6.33
CA GLU A 4 4.07 3.05 6.45
C GLU A 4 4.05 2.37 7.83
N HIS A 5 3.74 3.09 8.91
CA HIS A 5 3.54 2.50 10.22
C HIS A 5 2.05 2.25 10.49
N LEU A 6 1.64 0.99 10.54
CA LEU A 6 0.25 0.61 10.80
C LEU A 6 -0.07 0.71 12.30
N PRO A 7 -1.11 1.45 12.72
CA PRO A 7 -1.56 1.48 14.11
C PRO A 7 -2.36 0.21 14.44
N THR A 8 -1.69 -0.94 14.46
CA THR A 8 -2.33 -2.26 14.63
C THR A 8 -3.05 -2.40 15.97
N GLU A 9 -2.59 -1.69 17.00
CA GLU A 9 -3.25 -1.64 18.32
C GLU A 9 -4.67 -1.04 18.25
N GLN A 10 -4.91 -0.15 17.28
CA GLN A 10 -6.20 0.52 17.10
C GLN A 10 -7.16 -0.28 16.21
N TYR A 11 -6.75 -1.46 15.71
CA TYR A 11 -7.51 -2.22 14.72
C TYR A 11 -8.94 -2.53 15.18
N GLU A 12 -9.10 -3.06 16.39
CA GLU A 12 -10.44 -3.41 16.90
C GLU A 12 -11.32 -2.17 17.13
N ALA A 13 -10.74 -1.05 17.58
CA ALA A 13 -11.47 0.20 17.73
C ALA A 13 -11.96 0.75 16.37
N GLN A 14 -11.07 0.73 15.36
CA GLN A 14 -11.43 1.13 13.99
C GLN A 14 -12.48 0.21 13.37
N LEU A 15 -12.45 -1.09 13.68
CA LEU A 15 -13.46 -2.04 13.24
C LEU A 15 -14.81 -1.78 13.92
N ALA A 16 -14.82 -1.60 15.24
CA ALA A 16 -16.04 -1.32 16.00
C ALA A 16 -16.73 -0.04 15.51
N GLU A 17 -15.96 1.02 15.24
CA GLU A 17 -16.48 2.27 14.66
C GLU A 17 -17.15 2.05 13.29
N LYS A 18 -16.54 1.23 12.41
CA LYS A 18 -17.13 0.87 11.10
C LYS A 18 -18.42 0.08 11.25
N VAL A 19 -18.48 -0.87 12.20
CA VAL A 19 -19.67 -1.68 12.48
C VAL A 19 -20.82 -0.79 12.96
N ALA A 20 -20.56 0.08 13.95
CA ALA A 20 -21.56 1.00 14.49
C ALA A 20 -22.08 1.99 13.43
N ARG A 21 -21.18 2.51 12.57
CA ARG A 21 -21.55 3.36 11.43
C ARG A 21 -22.44 2.61 10.44
N LEU A 22 -22.08 1.37 10.08
CA LEU A 22 -22.88 0.57 9.15
C LEU A 22 -24.28 0.27 9.71
N GLN A 23 -24.39 -0.09 10.99
CA GLN A 23 -25.66 -0.32 11.66
C GLN A 23 -26.55 0.93 11.62
N SER A 24 -25.98 2.11 11.92
CA SER A 24 -26.71 3.38 11.84
C SER A 24 -27.20 3.69 10.42
N MET A 25 -26.37 3.43 9.40
CA MET A 25 -26.73 3.66 7.99
C MET A 25 -27.83 2.70 7.50
N MET A 26 -27.83 1.47 8.00
CA MET A 26 -28.76 0.43 7.56
C MET A 26 -30.10 0.43 8.32
N ALA A 27 -30.18 1.11 9.47
CA ALA A 27 -31.39 1.15 10.31
C ALA A 27 -32.72 1.42 9.57
N PRO A 28 -32.78 2.30 8.54
CA PRO A 28 -34.01 2.52 7.77
C PRO A 28 -34.43 1.34 6.88
N PHE A 29 -33.50 0.42 6.58
CA PHE A 29 -33.69 -0.68 5.62
C PHE A 29 -33.67 -2.06 6.27
N SER A 30 -32.94 -2.21 7.38
CA SER A 30 -32.77 -3.48 8.09
C SER A 30 -32.38 -3.25 9.54
N GLY A 31 -32.95 -4.06 10.44
CA GLY A 31 -32.55 -4.14 11.85
C GLY A 31 -31.59 -5.30 12.14
N LEU A 32 -31.06 -5.97 11.11
CA LEU A 32 -30.17 -7.11 11.28
C LEU A 32 -28.81 -6.67 11.84
N VAL A 33 -28.24 -7.51 12.70
CA VAL A 33 -26.84 -7.37 13.13
C VAL A 33 -25.96 -7.82 11.96
N PRO A 34 -25.02 -6.99 11.48
CA PRO A 34 -24.16 -7.37 10.36
C PRO A 34 -23.19 -8.48 10.77
N GLU A 35 -22.95 -9.42 9.85
CA GLU A 35 -21.80 -10.31 9.94
C GLU A 35 -20.51 -9.52 9.71
N VAL A 36 -19.49 -9.77 10.52
CA VAL A 36 -18.23 -9.00 10.51
C VAL A 36 -17.07 -9.93 10.16
N PHE A 37 -16.48 -9.70 8.99
CA PHE A 37 -15.31 -10.42 8.52
C PHE A 37 -14.05 -9.58 8.74
N ARG A 38 -13.13 -10.10 9.54
CA ARG A 38 -11.88 -9.42 9.87
C ARG A 38 -10.84 -9.62 8.77
N SER A 39 -10.10 -8.55 8.48
CA SER A 39 -8.86 -8.62 7.72
C SER A 39 -7.70 -8.93 8.66
N PRO A 40 -6.62 -9.59 8.19
CA PRO A 40 -5.34 -9.52 8.87
C PRO A 40 -4.95 -8.06 9.13
N VAL A 41 -4.30 -7.80 10.28
CA VAL A 41 -3.93 -6.44 10.71
C VAL A 41 -2.79 -5.83 9.89
N SER A 42 -2.02 -6.68 9.20
CA SER A 42 -0.93 -6.31 8.28
C SER A 42 -0.90 -7.27 7.09
N HIS A 43 -0.15 -6.91 6.05
CA HIS A 43 0.10 -7.68 4.84
C HIS A 43 -1.15 -8.15 4.07
N TYR A 44 -2.26 -7.44 4.24
CA TYR A 44 -3.56 -7.79 3.66
C TYR A 44 -3.74 -7.30 2.22
N ARG A 45 -2.91 -6.34 1.75
CA ARG A 45 -3.07 -5.71 0.44
C ARG A 45 -2.21 -6.40 -0.63
N MET A 46 -2.85 -6.96 -1.64
CA MET A 46 -2.19 -7.71 -2.72
C MET A 46 -1.79 -6.86 -3.94
N ARG A 47 -2.13 -5.56 -3.94
CA ARG A 47 -1.72 -4.60 -4.97
C ARG A 47 -1.32 -3.27 -4.34
N ALA A 48 -0.17 -2.74 -4.74
CA ALA A 48 0.31 -1.44 -4.29
C ALA A 48 0.99 -0.70 -5.45
N GLU A 49 0.84 0.63 -5.45
CA GLU A 49 1.33 1.50 -6.50
C GLU A 49 2.12 2.62 -5.82
N PHE A 50 3.33 2.84 -6.29
CA PHE A 50 4.23 3.82 -5.69
C PHE A 50 4.82 4.70 -6.77
N ARG A 51 4.75 6.01 -6.56
CA ARG A 51 5.59 6.91 -7.34
C ARG A 51 7.04 6.74 -6.92
N LEU A 52 7.94 7.01 -7.85
CA LEU A 52 9.37 7.06 -7.59
C LEU A 52 9.83 8.50 -7.53
N TRP A 53 10.77 8.75 -6.62
CA TRP A 53 11.46 10.01 -6.53
C TRP A 53 12.93 9.81 -6.89
N HIS A 54 13.43 10.66 -7.79
CA HIS A 54 14.84 10.70 -8.19
C HIS A 54 15.51 11.80 -7.38
N ASP A 55 16.56 11.45 -6.65
CA ASP A 55 17.31 12.37 -5.82
C ASP A 55 18.80 12.25 -6.13
N GLY A 56 19.27 13.01 -7.12
CA GLY A 56 20.60 12.84 -7.70
C GLY A 56 20.74 11.45 -8.33
N ASP A 57 21.58 10.61 -7.73
CA ASP A 57 21.80 9.22 -8.12
C ASP A 57 20.93 8.22 -7.31
N ASP A 58 20.27 8.67 -6.23
CA ASP A 58 19.35 7.82 -5.49
C ASP A 58 17.97 7.74 -6.18
N LEU A 59 17.24 6.67 -5.83
CA LEU A 59 15.91 6.35 -6.32
C LEU A 59 15.16 5.60 -5.21
N TYR A 60 13.97 6.07 -4.86
CA TYR A 60 13.14 5.44 -3.82
C TYR A 60 11.64 5.61 -4.06
N HIS A 61 10.84 4.72 -3.47
CA HIS A 61 9.38 4.82 -3.48
C HIS A 61 8.90 5.97 -2.59
N ILE A 62 7.86 6.65 -3.04
CA ILE A 62 7.19 7.71 -2.30
C ILE A 62 5.66 7.56 -2.33
N MET A 63 5.03 8.04 -1.26
CA MET A 63 3.60 8.31 -1.17
C MET A 63 3.37 9.79 -0.83
N PHE A 64 2.12 10.28 -0.94
CA PHE A 64 1.79 11.69 -0.70
C PHE A 64 0.86 11.85 0.47
N ASP A 65 1.30 12.54 1.52
CA ASP A 65 0.45 12.85 2.67
C ASP A 65 -0.90 13.41 2.22
N GLN A 66 -1.99 12.89 2.78
CA GLN A 66 -3.31 13.20 2.24
C GLN A 66 -3.71 14.66 2.50
N GLN A 67 -3.25 15.24 3.62
CA GLN A 67 -3.57 16.61 4.06
C GLN A 67 -2.62 17.63 3.44
N THR A 68 -1.31 17.42 3.60
CA THR A 68 -0.25 18.37 3.21
C THR A 68 0.23 18.19 1.78
N LYS A 69 -0.07 17.06 1.13
CA LYS A 69 0.48 16.66 -0.19
C LYS A 69 2.01 16.54 -0.21
N SER A 70 2.64 16.53 0.96
CA SER A 70 4.08 16.34 1.09
C SER A 70 4.48 14.91 0.70
N ARG A 71 5.70 14.76 0.21
CA ARG A 71 6.25 13.46 -0.19
C ARG A 71 6.75 12.73 1.05
N ILE A 72 6.36 11.48 1.19
CA ILE A 72 6.82 10.58 2.23
C ILE A 72 7.62 9.48 1.53
N ARG A 73 8.90 9.35 1.87
CA ARG A 73 9.73 8.20 1.45
C ARG A 73 9.19 6.94 2.10
N VAL A 74 9.09 5.86 1.34
CA VAL A 74 8.54 4.59 1.78
C VAL A 74 9.55 3.50 1.46
N ASP A 75 10.28 3.02 2.46
CA ASP A 75 11.24 1.92 2.27
C ASP A 75 10.58 0.56 2.51
N THR A 76 9.50 0.53 3.29
CA THR A 76 8.65 -0.65 3.50
C THR A 76 7.17 -0.28 3.49
N PHE A 77 6.30 -1.23 3.20
CA PHE A 77 4.85 -0.99 3.23
C PHE A 77 4.13 -2.19 3.86
N PRO A 78 4.04 -2.23 5.22
CA PRO A 78 3.46 -3.34 5.98
C PRO A 78 2.00 -3.63 5.65
N ALA A 79 1.28 -2.71 5.01
CA ALA A 79 -0.07 -2.98 4.51
C ALA A 79 -0.06 -3.93 3.30
N ALA A 80 0.95 -3.82 2.44
CA ALA A 80 1.11 -4.71 1.31
C ALA A 80 1.67 -6.06 1.71
N SER A 81 1.37 -7.07 0.90
CA SER A 81 1.88 -8.44 1.10
C SER A 81 3.39 -8.48 1.31
N GLN A 82 3.86 -9.53 1.99
CA GLN A 82 5.28 -9.74 2.21
C GLN A 82 6.07 -9.80 0.89
N LEU A 83 5.49 -10.44 -0.15
CA LEU A 83 6.09 -10.50 -1.47
C LEU A 83 6.29 -9.11 -2.09
N ILE A 84 5.30 -8.21 -1.95
CA ILE A 84 5.47 -6.81 -2.40
C ILE A 84 6.64 -6.14 -1.67
N ASN A 85 6.75 -6.32 -0.35
CA ASN A 85 7.83 -5.71 0.43
C ASN A 85 9.22 -6.22 0.01
N THR A 86 9.33 -7.51 -0.33
CA THR A 86 10.56 -8.09 -0.90
C THR A 86 10.85 -7.49 -2.28
N LEU A 87 9.84 -7.42 -3.15
CA LEU A 87 9.98 -6.89 -4.50
C LEU A 87 10.32 -5.39 -4.50
N MET A 88 9.77 -4.59 -3.60
CA MET A 88 10.11 -3.17 -3.48
C MET A 88 11.62 -2.96 -3.35
N LYS A 89 12.27 -3.73 -2.47
CA LYS A 89 13.74 -3.67 -2.28
C LYS A 89 14.49 -4.17 -3.52
N ALA A 90 14.06 -5.29 -4.10
CA ALA A 90 14.69 -5.86 -5.27
C ALA A 90 14.62 -4.93 -6.49
N MET A 91 13.47 -4.25 -6.68
CA MET A 91 13.27 -3.33 -7.80
C MET A 91 14.18 -2.11 -7.69
N ILE A 92 14.29 -1.47 -6.52
CA ILE A 92 15.21 -0.34 -6.35
C ILE A 92 16.66 -0.79 -6.58
N ALA A 93 17.07 -1.93 -6.02
CA ALA A 93 18.42 -2.46 -6.20
C ALA A 93 18.75 -2.77 -7.67
N GLY A 94 17.80 -3.34 -8.42
CA GLY A 94 18.01 -3.69 -9.83
C GLY A 94 17.93 -2.52 -10.81
N VAL A 95 17.24 -1.43 -10.43
CA VAL A 95 17.01 -0.27 -11.30
C VAL A 95 18.00 0.86 -11.05
N ARG A 96 18.41 1.12 -9.79
CA ARG A 96 19.13 2.34 -9.39
C ARG A 96 20.35 2.65 -10.28
N ASP A 97 21.23 1.68 -10.48
CA ASP A 97 22.49 1.90 -11.21
C ASP A 97 22.38 1.56 -12.70
N ASN A 98 21.19 1.19 -13.18
CA ASN A 98 20.93 0.86 -14.57
C ASN A 98 20.20 2.01 -15.27
N HIS A 99 20.94 2.84 -16.01
CA HIS A 99 20.37 4.00 -16.70
C HIS A 99 19.19 3.65 -17.63
N ALA A 100 19.25 2.53 -18.35
CA ALA A 100 18.18 2.15 -19.28
C ALA A 100 16.85 1.83 -18.58
N LEU A 101 16.92 1.31 -17.35
CA LEU A 101 15.74 1.02 -16.53
C LEU A 101 15.32 2.22 -15.67
N ARG A 102 16.28 3.04 -15.24
CA ARG A 102 16.05 4.18 -14.35
C ARG A 102 15.51 5.40 -15.08
N HIS A 103 16.02 5.68 -16.28
CA HIS A 103 15.75 6.94 -16.96
C HIS A 103 14.24 7.12 -17.19
N LYS A 104 13.71 8.24 -16.69
CA LYS A 104 12.28 8.61 -16.71
C LYS A 104 11.32 7.67 -15.97
N LEU A 105 11.79 6.68 -15.23
CA LEU A 105 10.92 5.82 -14.44
C LEU A 105 10.25 6.59 -13.30
N PHE A 106 8.93 6.76 -13.34
CA PHE A 106 8.22 7.62 -12.37
C PHE A 106 7.30 6.86 -11.43
N GLN A 107 6.97 5.60 -11.73
CA GLN A 107 6.08 4.78 -10.92
C GLN A 107 6.35 3.29 -11.12
N ILE A 108 6.16 2.51 -10.06
CA ILE A 108 6.13 1.05 -10.11
C ILE A 108 4.82 0.56 -9.49
N ASP A 109 4.13 -0.31 -10.23
CA ASP A 109 2.93 -0.99 -9.77
C ASP A 109 3.26 -2.44 -9.45
N TYR A 110 2.85 -2.90 -8.27
CA TYR A 110 3.05 -4.25 -7.80
C TYR A 110 1.70 -4.94 -7.67
N LEU A 111 1.57 -6.10 -8.30
CA LEU A 111 0.45 -7.02 -8.14
C LEU A 111 0.99 -8.37 -7.70
N THR A 112 0.51 -8.87 -6.56
CA THR A 112 0.86 -10.20 -6.04
C THR A 112 -0.37 -11.04 -5.80
N THR A 113 -0.17 -12.33 -5.60
CA THR A 113 -1.23 -13.33 -5.39
C THR A 113 -0.90 -14.19 -4.18
N LEU A 114 -1.92 -14.88 -3.64
CA LEU A 114 -1.73 -15.84 -2.54
C LEU A 114 -0.95 -17.08 -2.99
N SER A 115 -0.91 -17.38 -4.29
CA SER A 115 -0.06 -18.44 -4.89
C SER A 115 1.39 -18.02 -5.03
N ASN A 116 1.80 -16.89 -4.43
CA ASN A 116 3.16 -16.36 -4.45
C ASN A 116 3.68 -15.98 -5.85
N GLN A 117 2.77 -15.66 -6.77
CA GLN A 117 3.10 -15.09 -8.07
C GLN A 117 3.00 -13.56 -8.03
N ALA A 118 3.79 -12.90 -8.86
CA ALA A 118 3.82 -11.45 -8.95
C ALA A 118 3.91 -10.95 -10.39
N VAL A 119 3.32 -9.79 -10.63
CA VAL A 119 3.52 -8.96 -11.83
C VAL A 119 3.96 -7.58 -11.34
N VAL A 120 5.06 -7.08 -11.93
CA VAL A 120 5.60 -5.75 -11.62
C VAL A 120 5.61 -4.94 -12.90
N SER A 121 4.92 -3.80 -12.90
CA SER A 121 4.85 -2.88 -14.03
C SER A 121 5.71 -1.66 -13.76
N LEU A 122 6.63 -1.37 -14.67
CA LEU A 122 7.50 -0.19 -14.63
C LEU A 122 6.90 0.86 -15.58
N LEU A 123 6.52 2.03 -15.05
CA LEU A 123 5.85 3.06 -15.82
C LEU A 123 6.83 4.17 -16.21
N LEU A 124 6.92 4.38 -17.53
CA LEU A 124 7.68 5.44 -18.19
C LEU A 124 6.68 6.45 -18.79
N PRO A 125 7.04 7.74 -18.90
CA PRO A 125 6.18 8.81 -19.43
C PRO A 125 6.02 8.74 -20.95
#